data_AF-A0AAT9HLX8-F1
#
_entry.id   AF-A0AAT9HLX8-F1
#
_cell.length_a   1.000
_cell.length_b   1.000
_cell.length_c   1.000
_cell.angle_alpha   90.00
_cell.angle_beta   90.00
_cell.angle_gamma   90.00
#
_symmetry.space_group_name_H-M   'P 1'
#
loop_
_entity.id
_entity.type
_entity.pdbx_description
1 polymer ?
#
loop_
_entity_poly.entity_id
_entity_poly.type
_entity_poly.pdbx_seq_one_letter_code
_entity_poly.pdbx_strand_id
1 'polypeptide(L)'
;MPELDCVVVGYNEGDFQDYRLMCERSGPTSPEWQIYRKEHLEIDGRPMPWMDVLSTLRNRATGRSDRYHVGEVFNLAGLYLTNFLRRHGIRTDAVSLFGAEQERLARLLAERPAVVAITTTFYVNILSVTPIVDFVRRHSPPRTSWWAAR
;
A
#
# COMPACT_ATOMS: atom_id res chain seq x y z
N MET A 1 27.51 -8.74 7.46
CA MET A 1 26.69 -8.99 6.25
C MET A 1 25.26 -8.58 6.58
N PRO A 2 24.46 -8.09 5.62
CA PRO A 2 23.05 -7.81 5.93
C PRO A 2 22.36 -9.12 6.37
N GLU A 3 21.46 -9.07 7.35
CA GLU A 3 20.72 -10.26 7.81
C GLU A 3 19.57 -10.61 6.84
N LEU A 4 19.15 -9.62 6.05
CA LEU A 4 18.09 -9.70 5.05
C LEU A 4 18.61 -9.21 3.70
N ASP A 5 18.26 -9.88 2.61
CA ASP A 5 18.67 -9.48 1.26
C ASP A 5 17.61 -8.56 0.61
N CYS A 6 16.33 -8.83 0.84
CA CYS A 6 15.21 -8.09 0.25
C CYS A 6 14.02 -7.92 1.21
N VAL A 7 13.35 -6.77 1.15
CA VAL A 7 12.01 -6.57 1.72
C VAL A 7 11.02 -6.32 0.60
N VAL A 8 9.93 -7.08 0.56
CA VAL A 8 8.82 -6.86 -0.37
C VAL A 8 7.72 -6.04 0.32
N VAL A 9 7.29 -4.96 -0.30
CA VAL A 9 6.20 -4.11 0.18
C VAL A 9 4.98 -4.30 -0.72
N GLY A 10 3.89 -4.75 -0.10
CA GLY A 10 2.59 -4.96 -0.72
C GLY A 10 1.83 -3.66 -0.95
N TYR A 11 0.58 -3.63 -0.47
CA TYR A 11 -0.37 -2.55 -0.70
C TYR A 11 -0.02 -1.27 0.04
N ASN A 12 -0.28 -0.14 -0.61
CA ASN A 12 -0.48 1.16 0.00
C ASN A 12 -1.66 1.85 -0.69
N GLU A 13 -2.70 2.12 0.09
CA GLU A 13 -3.91 2.79 -0.39
C GLU A 13 -3.67 4.27 -0.75
N GLY A 14 -2.65 4.90 -0.15
CA GLY A 14 -2.41 6.33 -0.28
C GLY A 14 -3.46 7.15 0.47
N ASP A 15 -3.45 8.48 0.29
CA ASP A 15 -4.48 9.34 0.83
C ASP A 15 -5.65 9.46 -0.17
N PHE A 16 -6.86 9.14 0.30
CA PHE A 16 -8.05 9.16 -0.56
C PHE A 16 -8.45 10.56 -1.01
N GLN A 17 -8.24 11.60 -0.18
CA GLN A 17 -8.59 12.97 -0.55
C GLN A 17 -7.63 13.52 -1.61
N ASP A 18 -6.34 13.21 -1.49
CA ASP A 18 -5.36 13.56 -2.52
C ASP A 18 -5.67 12.84 -3.84
N TYR A 19 -6.01 11.55 -3.78
CA TYR A 19 -6.44 10.78 -4.96
C TYR A 19 -7.71 11.37 -5.60
N ARG A 20 -8.71 11.71 -4.79
CA ARG A 20 -9.94 12.38 -5.24
C ARG A 20 -9.63 13.67 -5.98
N LEU A 21 -8.86 14.57 -5.36
CA LEU A 21 -8.53 15.87 -5.94
C LEU A 21 -7.79 15.72 -7.26
N MET A 22 -6.89 14.73 -7.36
CA MET A 22 -6.20 14.40 -8.60
C MET A 22 -7.21 13.97 -9.68
N CYS A 23 -8.11 13.03 -9.39
CA CYS A 23 -9.08 12.54 -10.36
C CYS A 23 -10.09 13.61 -10.80
N GLU A 24 -10.59 14.43 -9.88
CA GLU A 24 -11.49 15.56 -10.18
C GLU A 24 -10.83 16.55 -11.15
N ARG A 25 -9.53 16.82 -10.98
CA ARG A 25 -8.75 17.74 -11.85
C ARG A 25 -8.49 17.16 -13.24
N SER A 26 -8.37 15.85 -13.38
CA SER A 26 -8.14 15.18 -14.67
C SER A 26 -9.33 15.28 -15.62
N GLY A 27 -10.52 15.58 -15.10
CA GLY A 27 -11.73 15.81 -15.87
C GLY A 27 -12.46 14.52 -16.26
N PRO A 28 -13.72 14.64 -16.72
CA PRO A 28 -14.66 13.52 -16.76
C PRO A 28 -14.33 12.43 -17.77
N THR A 29 -13.47 12.71 -18.75
CA THR A 29 -13.06 11.75 -19.80
C THR A 29 -11.80 10.97 -19.44
N SER A 30 -11.13 11.33 -18.34
CA SER A 30 -9.87 10.69 -17.96
C SER A 30 -10.11 9.27 -17.41
N PRO A 31 -9.20 8.31 -17.67
CA PRO A 31 -9.29 6.97 -17.08
C PRO A 31 -9.36 7.00 -15.55
N GLU A 32 -8.60 7.89 -14.91
CA GLU A 32 -8.53 8.05 -13.46
C GLU A 32 -9.89 8.49 -12.89
N TRP A 33 -10.56 9.46 -13.52
CA TRP A 33 -11.92 9.85 -13.14
C TRP A 33 -12.92 8.71 -13.31
N GLN A 34 -12.82 7.97 -14.43
CA GLN A 34 -13.71 6.86 -14.76
C GLN A 34 -13.59 5.69 -13.77
N ILE A 35 -12.39 5.48 -13.21
CA ILE A 35 -12.11 4.52 -12.14
C ILE A 35 -12.61 5.08 -10.81
N TYR A 36 -12.17 6.29 -10.44
CA TYR A 36 -12.53 6.94 -9.17
C TYR A 36 -14.04 6.97 -8.92
N ARG A 37 -14.85 7.34 -9.92
CA ARG A 37 -16.32 7.41 -9.78
C ARG A 37 -16.98 6.06 -9.46
N LYS A 38 -16.26 4.94 -9.62
CA LYS A 38 -16.73 3.57 -9.34
C LYS A 38 -16.15 2.98 -8.04
N GLU A 39 -15.09 3.59 -7.50
CA GLU A 39 -14.35 3.06 -6.34
C GLU A 39 -14.74 3.71 -5.02
N HIS A 40 -15.63 4.71 -5.05
CA HIS A 40 -16.12 5.38 -3.86
C HIS A 40 -17.65 5.39 -3.81
N LEU A 41 -18.15 5.62 -2.60
CA LEU A 41 -19.56 5.86 -2.31
C LEU A 41 -19.67 7.19 -1.57
N GLU A 42 -20.81 7.84 -1.69
CA GLU A 42 -21.10 9.08 -0.96
C GLU A 42 -22.10 8.78 0.15
N ILE A 43 -21.72 9.11 1.39
CA ILE A 43 -22.59 9.05 2.56
C ILE A 43 -22.58 10.41 3.24
N ASP A 44 -23.76 10.98 3.49
CA ASP A 44 -23.93 12.29 4.13
C ASP A 44 -23.14 13.42 3.42
N GLY A 45 -23.07 13.39 2.08
CA GLY A 45 -22.32 14.37 1.28
C GLY A 45 -20.79 14.16 1.29
N ARG A 46 -20.30 13.08 1.90
CA ARG A 46 -18.87 12.78 2.01
C ARG A 46 -18.50 11.59 1.12
N PRO A 47 -17.66 11.78 0.08
CA PRO A 47 -17.13 10.66 -0.68
C PRO A 47 -16.10 9.89 0.16
N MET A 48 -16.20 8.57 0.12
CA MET A 48 -15.37 7.64 0.89
C MET A 48 -15.12 6.34 0.12
N PRO A 49 -13.97 5.67 0.31
CA PRO A 49 -13.77 4.31 -0.15
C PRO A 49 -14.91 3.40 0.32
N TRP A 50 -15.32 2.45 -0.52
CA TRP A 50 -16.46 1.56 -0.22
C TRP A 50 -16.27 0.75 1.08
N MET A 51 -15.04 0.37 1.44
CA MET A 51 -14.75 -0.30 2.72
C MET A 51 -14.87 0.61 3.94
N ASP A 52 -14.53 1.89 3.79
CA ASP A 52 -14.74 2.88 4.85
C ASP A 52 -16.24 3.16 5.03
N VAL A 53 -17.00 3.14 3.94
CA VAL A 53 -18.47 3.22 4.00
C VAL A 53 -19.06 2.02 4.74
N LEU A 54 -18.62 0.80 4.41
CA LEU A 54 -19.05 -0.41 5.11
C LEU A 54 -18.73 -0.33 6.62
N SER A 55 -17.50 0.06 6.95
CA SER A 55 -17.06 0.25 8.34
C SER A 55 -17.93 1.28 9.06
N THR A 56 -18.17 2.43 8.42
CA THR A 56 -18.96 3.53 9.00
C THR A 56 -20.41 3.10 9.26
N LEU A 57 -21.07 2.49 8.29
CA LEU A 57 -22.46 2.04 8.42
C LEU A 57 -22.61 0.96 9.48
N ARG A 58 -21.69 -0.01 9.51
CA ARG A 58 -21.69 -1.07 10.51
C ARG A 58 -21.45 -0.53 11.92
N ASN A 59 -20.47 0.35 12.08
CA ASN A 59 -20.17 0.98 13.37
C ASN A 59 -21.38 1.78 13.89
N ARG A 60 -22.10 2.50 13.02
CA ARG A 60 -23.37 3.17 13.37
C ARG A 60 -24.46 2.17 13.80
N ALA A 61 -24.61 1.07 13.08
CA ALA A 61 -25.67 0.09 13.34
C ALA A 61 -25.42 -0.76 14.59
N THR A 62 -24.16 -1.06 14.92
CA THR A 62 -23.82 -1.99 16.01
C THR A 62 -23.15 -1.34 17.22
N GLY A 63 -22.76 -0.07 17.13
CA GLY A 63 -21.95 0.61 18.16
C GLY A 63 -20.51 0.09 18.29
N ARG A 64 -20.04 -0.69 17.31
CA ARG A 64 -18.67 -1.22 17.29
C ARG A 64 -17.72 -0.22 16.64
N SER A 65 -16.41 -0.43 16.82
CA SER A 65 -15.33 0.35 16.22
C SER A 65 -14.50 -0.53 15.27
N ASP A 66 -15.16 -1.25 14.37
CA ASP A 66 -14.48 -2.10 13.40
C ASP A 66 -13.98 -1.24 12.22
N ARG A 67 -12.79 -1.52 11.70
CA ARG A 67 -12.29 -0.97 10.43
C ARG A 67 -12.02 -2.12 9.48
N TYR A 68 -12.84 -2.24 8.45
CA TYR A 68 -12.63 -3.19 7.37
C TYR A 68 -11.71 -2.59 6.33
N HIS A 69 -10.75 -3.36 5.85
CA HIS A 69 -9.83 -2.89 4.82
C HIS A 69 -9.47 -4.03 3.86
N VAL A 70 -9.40 -3.75 2.56
CA VAL A 70 -9.09 -4.78 1.54
C VAL A 70 -7.73 -5.46 1.79
N GLY A 71 -6.79 -4.72 2.36
CA GLY A 71 -5.47 -5.21 2.77
C GLY A 71 -5.45 -6.07 4.04
N GLU A 72 -6.60 -6.36 4.66
CA GLU A 72 -6.71 -7.42 5.68
C GLU A 72 -6.48 -8.81 5.06
N VAL A 73 -6.68 -8.94 3.74
CA VAL A 73 -6.24 -10.11 2.97
C VAL A 73 -4.79 -9.89 2.53
N PHE A 74 -3.98 -10.94 2.64
CA PHE A 74 -2.59 -10.88 2.21
C PHE A 74 -2.44 -10.42 0.75
N ASN A 75 -1.48 -9.52 0.52
CA ASN A 75 -1.08 -9.11 -0.82
C ASN A 75 -0.50 -10.31 -1.59
N LEU A 76 -1.24 -10.78 -2.59
CA LEU A 76 -0.88 -11.98 -3.34
C LEU A 76 0.43 -11.81 -4.12
N ALA A 77 0.65 -10.62 -4.70
CA ALA A 77 1.89 -10.32 -5.43
C ALA A 77 3.10 -10.36 -4.49
N GLY A 78 2.96 -9.77 -3.30
CA GLY A 78 3.97 -9.80 -2.25
C GLY A 78 4.26 -11.22 -1.78
N LEU A 79 3.22 -11.99 -1.48
CA LEU A 79 3.34 -13.39 -1.07
C LEU A 79 4.05 -14.24 -2.15
N TYR A 80 3.62 -14.10 -3.40
CA TYR A 80 4.18 -14.86 -4.52
C TYR A 80 5.66 -14.51 -4.74
N LEU A 81 5.98 -13.22 -4.81
CA LEU A 81 7.35 -12.75 -5.02
C LEU A 81 8.27 -13.18 -3.88
N THR A 82 7.84 -13.02 -2.62
CA THR A 82 8.62 -13.48 -1.46
C THR A 82 8.87 -14.98 -1.49
N ASN A 83 7.85 -15.79 -1.83
CA ASN A 83 8.03 -17.23 -1.96
C ASN A 83 8.98 -17.59 -3.12
N PHE A 84 8.87 -16.92 -4.25
CA PHE A 84 9.78 -17.10 -5.38
C PHE A 84 11.24 -16.79 -5.00
N LEU A 85 11.49 -15.65 -4.34
CA LEU A 85 12.83 -15.23 -3.92
C LEU A 85 13.42 -16.20 -2.89
N ARG A 86 12.64 -16.62 -1.90
CA ARG A 86 13.06 -17.61 -0.89
C ARG A 86 13.45 -18.95 -1.52
N ARG A 87 12.70 -19.41 -2.53
CA ARG A 87 13.02 -20.65 -3.27
C ARG A 87 14.35 -20.58 -4.03
N HIS A 88 14.83 -19.38 -4.32
CA HIS A 88 16.13 -19.14 -4.98
C HIS A 88 17.24 -18.78 -3.98
N GLY A 89 17.03 -19.04 -2.68
CA GLY A 89 18.05 -18.83 -1.65
C GLY A 89 18.24 -17.38 -1.20
N ILE A 90 17.35 -16.47 -1.62
CA ILE A 90 17.41 -15.05 -1.24
C ILE A 90 16.65 -14.85 0.08
N ARG A 91 17.31 -14.32 1.11
CA ARG A 91 16.67 -14.03 2.40
C ARG A 91 15.74 -12.84 2.24
N THR A 92 14.45 -13.12 2.21
CA THR A 92 13.41 -12.12 1.92
C THR A 92 12.31 -12.18 2.96
N ASP A 93 11.78 -11.04 3.36
CA ASP A 93 10.51 -10.93 4.08
C ASP A 93 9.58 -9.90 3.43
N ALA A 94 8.33 -9.82 3.88
CA ALA A 94 7.34 -8.95 3.28
C ALA A 94 6.38 -8.30 4.27
N VAL A 95 6.02 -7.05 3.99
CA VAL A 95 4.84 -6.37 4.58
C VAL A 95 3.70 -6.39 3.55
N SER A 96 2.51 -6.76 4.00
CA SER A 96 1.32 -6.89 3.14
C SER A 96 0.61 -5.55 2.95
N LEU A 97 0.40 -4.80 4.03
CA LEU A 97 -0.27 -3.51 4.03
C LEU A 97 0.62 -2.46 4.69
N PHE A 98 1.25 -1.62 3.87
CA PHE A 98 2.21 -0.61 4.30
C PHE A 98 1.68 0.25 5.46
N GLY A 99 0.46 0.80 5.32
CA GLY A 99 -0.11 1.70 6.32
C GLY A 99 -0.26 1.07 7.71
N ALA A 100 -0.61 -0.23 7.77
CA ALA A 100 -0.80 -0.96 9.02
C ALA A 100 0.50 -1.57 9.59
N GLU A 101 1.52 -1.77 8.74
CA GLU A 101 2.74 -2.51 9.09
C GLU A 101 4.00 -1.63 9.12
N GLN A 102 3.88 -0.31 9.25
CA GLN A 102 5.02 0.61 9.25
C GLN A 102 6.08 0.27 10.31
N GLU A 103 5.67 -0.11 11.53
CA GLU A 103 6.62 -0.51 12.58
C GLU A 103 7.39 -1.79 12.21
N ARG A 104 6.70 -2.75 11.60
CA ARG A 104 7.32 -3.98 11.11
C ARG A 104 8.29 -3.68 9.97
N LEU A 105 7.90 -2.81 9.04
CA LEU A 105 8.78 -2.37 7.96
C LEU A 105 10.02 -1.69 8.52
N ALA A 106 9.90 -0.79 9.50
CA ALA A 106 11.04 -0.15 10.14
C ALA A 106 12.02 -1.16 10.75
N ARG A 107 11.52 -2.21 11.42
CA ARG A 107 12.35 -3.30 11.95
C ARG A 107 13.10 -4.04 10.84
N LEU A 108 12.41 -4.41 9.75
CA LEU A 108 13.03 -5.08 8.61
C LEU A 108 14.08 -4.19 7.92
N LEU A 109 13.85 -2.88 7.83
CA LEU A 109 14.81 -1.94 7.27
C LEU A 109 16.04 -1.75 8.16
N ALA A 110 15.92 -1.90 9.47
CA ALA A 110 17.04 -1.87 10.40
C ALA A 110 18.04 -3.02 10.19
N GLU A 111 17.60 -4.14 9.60
CA GLU A 111 18.46 -5.25 9.17
C GLU A 111 19.31 -4.90 7.93
N ARG A 112 19.09 -3.70 7.35
CA ARG A 112 19.78 -3.14 6.19
C ARG A 112 19.67 -4.03 4.94
N PRO A 113 18.44 -4.30 4.45
CA PRO A 113 18.26 -5.06 3.22
C PRO A 113 18.94 -4.34 2.05
N ALA A 114 19.49 -5.12 1.12
CA ALA A 114 20.13 -4.57 -0.08
C ALA A 114 19.10 -3.96 -1.04
N VAL A 115 17.89 -4.54 -1.06
CA VAL A 115 16.79 -4.17 -1.95
C VAL A 115 15.49 -4.03 -1.18
N VAL A 116 14.69 -3.02 -1.55
CA VAL A 116 13.27 -2.95 -1.22
C VAL A 116 12.47 -3.02 -2.52
N ALA A 117 11.66 -4.06 -2.65
CA ALA A 117 10.81 -4.30 -3.82
C ALA A 117 9.38 -3.84 -3.51
N ILE A 118 8.82 -2.95 -4.33
CA ILE A 118 7.47 -2.43 -4.16
C ILE A 118 6.57 -3.03 -5.24
N THR A 119 5.50 -3.72 -4.85
CA THR A 119 4.52 -4.25 -5.79
C THR A 119 3.57 -3.14 -6.24
N THR A 120 3.42 -2.92 -7.54
CA THR A 120 2.62 -1.80 -8.08
C THR A 120 1.36 -2.21 -8.84
N THR A 121 1.00 -3.49 -8.78
CA THR A 121 -0.10 -4.09 -9.56
C THR A 121 -1.46 -3.39 -9.40
N PHE A 122 -1.71 -2.81 -8.22
CA PHE A 122 -2.97 -2.10 -7.93
C PHE A 122 -2.81 -0.57 -7.90
N TYR A 123 -1.65 -0.04 -8.28
CA TYR A 123 -1.41 1.40 -8.26
C TYR A 123 -1.77 1.99 -9.62
N VAL A 124 -2.83 2.80 -9.60
CA VAL A 124 -3.25 3.60 -10.76
C VAL A 124 -2.47 4.91 -10.87
N ASN A 125 -1.76 5.32 -9.81
CA ASN A 125 -0.97 6.54 -9.79
C ASN A 125 0.26 6.41 -8.86
N ILE A 126 1.17 7.40 -8.94
CA ILE A 126 2.42 7.43 -8.16
C ILE A 126 2.22 7.77 -6.67
N LEU A 127 1.07 8.33 -6.28
CA LEU A 127 0.80 8.79 -4.92
C LEU A 127 0.80 7.65 -3.90
N SER A 128 0.53 6.41 -4.33
CA SER A 128 0.65 5.22 -3.49
C SER A 128 2.10 4.76 -3.30
N VAL A 129 3.03 5.14 -4.17
CA VAL A 129 4.44 4.69 -4.09
C VAL A 129 5.29 5.68 -3.30
N THR A 130 5.11 6.98 -3.51
CA THR A 130 5.93 8.03 -2.90
C THR A 130 6.04 7.91 -1.37
N PRO A 131 4.93 7.69 -0.61
CA PRO A 131 5.01 7.54 0.85
C PRO A 131 5.88 6.37 1.29
N ILE A 132 5.86 5.25 0.54
CA ILE A 132 6.70 4.09 0.82
C ILE A 132 8.17 4.47 0.62
N VAL A 133 8.50 5.10 -0.52
CA VAL A 133 9.88 5.52 -0.83
C VAL A 133 10.41 6.48 0.23
N ASP A 134 9.61 7.47 0.62
CA ASP A 134 10.00 8.44 1.65
C ASP A 134 10.17 7.78 3.02
N PHE A 135 9.28 6.85 3.38
CA PHE A 135 9.41 6.07 4.61
C PHE A 135 10.71 5.28 4.60
N VAL A 136 10.99 4.58 3.52
CA VAL A 136 12.19 3.74 3.41
C VAL A 136 13.45 4.59 3.44
N ARG A 137 13.48 5.77 2.78
CA ARG A 137 14.62 6.71 2.84
C ARG A 137 14.89 7.25 4.24
N ARG A 138 13.84 7.50 5.02
CA ARG A 138 13.99 7.96 6.42
C ARG A 138 14.57 6.88 7.33
N HIS A 139 14.29 5.61 7.04
CA HIS A 139 14.68 4.49 7.91
C HIS A 139 15.85 3.66 7.40
N SER A 140 16.34 3.93 6.17
CA SER A 140 17.46 3.21 5.57
C SER A 140 18.67 4.13 5.40
N PRO A 141 19.90 3.62 5.59
CA PRO A 141 21.11 4.36 5.26
C PRO A 141 21.23 4.58 3.73
N PRO A 142 22.08 5.53 3.27
CA PRO A 142 22.12 6.00 1.86
C PRO A 142 22.44 4.94 0.77
N ARG A 143 22.74 3.69 1.15
CA ARG A 143 23.25 2.63 0.26
C ARG A 143 22.18 1.66 -0.26
N THR A 144 20.92 1.78 0.16
CA THR A 144 19.85 0.86 -0.27
C THR A 144 19.37 1.21 -1.68
N SER A 145 19.30 0.20 -2.55
CA SER A 145 18.82 0.33 -3.94
C SER A 145 17.35 -0.09 -4.04
N TRP A 146 16.58 0.54 -4.94
CA TRP A 146 15.12 0.36 -5.04
C TRP A 146 14.72 -0.17 -6.42
N TRP A 147 13.76 -1.09 -6.45
CA TRP A 147 13.16 -1.59 -7.69
C TRP A 147 11.63 -1.60 -7.57
N ALA A 148 10.94 -0.94 -8.51
CA ALA A 148 9.49 -1.04 -8.66
C ALA A 148 9.17 -2.08 -9.72
N ALA A 149 8.55 -3.19 -9.32
CA ALA A 149 8.12 -4.23 -10.26
C ALA A 149 6.77 -3.81 -10.87
N ARG A 150 6.72 -3.76 -12.20
CA ARG A 150 5.49 -3.68 -12.99
C ARG A 150 4.96 -5.08 -13.27
#